data_AF-A0A970NH00-F1
#
_entry.id   AF-A0A970NH00-F1
#
_cell.length_a   1.000
_cell.length_b   1.000
_cell.length_c   1.000
_cell.angle_alpha   90.00
_cell.angle_beta   90.00
_cell.angle_gamma   90.00
#
_symmetry.space_group_name_H-M   'P 1'
#
loop_
_entity.id
_entity.type
_entity.pdbx_description
1 polymer ?
#
loop_
_entity_poly.entity_id
_entity_poly.type
_entity_poly.pdbx_seq_one_letter_code
_entity_poly.pdbx_strand_id
1 'polypeptide(L)' 'EKMNEIVQDYHDKSRPIYCAKTGFVDEICDLSDLRKYCIAFVGASYQNPTSICPPHQMITPRVIKG' A
#
# COMPACT_ATOMS: atom_id res chain seq x y z
N GLU A 1 -26.77 -22.16 13.93
CA GLU A 1 -25.49 -22.83 13.61
C GLU A 1 -24.81 -22.17 12.40
N LYS A 2 -25.41 -22.19 11.20
CA LYS A 2 -24.87 -21.53 9.99
C LYS A 2 -24.38 -20.08 10.16
N MET A 3 -25.06 -19.27 10.97
CA MET A 3 -24.67 -17.88 11.18
C MET A 3 -23.38 -17.75 12.02
N ASN A 4 -23.14 -18.68 12.95
CA ASN A 4 -21.90 -18.72 13.75
C ASN A 4 -20.73 -19.22 12.93
N GLU A 5 -20.96 -20.17 12.02
CA GLU A 5 -19.96 -20.67 11.07
C GLU A 5 -19.48 -19.55 10.14
N ILE A 6 -20.40 -18.73 9.60
CA ILE A 6 -20.05 -17.59 8.75
C ILE A 6 -19.19 -16.59 9.54
N VAL A 7 -19.56 -16.27 10.78
CA VAL A 7 -18.78 -15.34 11.62
C VAL A 7 -17.36 -15.86 11.84
N GLN A 8 -17.22 -17.16 12.12
CA GLN A 8 -15.91 -17.78 12.31
C GLN A 8 -15.08 -17.76 11.02
N ASP A 9 -15.71 -18.08 9.89
CA ASP A 9 -15.05 -18.06 8.57
C ASP A 9 -14.51 -16.67 8.21
N TYR A 10 -15.30 -15.62 8.46
CA TYR A 10 -14.85 -14.23 8.27
C TYR A 10 -13.70 -13.85 9.20
N HIS A 11 -13.75 -14.28 10.46
CA HIS A 11 -12.68 -14.03 11.41
C HIS A 11 -11.36 -14.62 10.90
N ASP A 12 -11.39 -15.88 10.48
CA ASP A 12 -10.19 -16.64 10.11
C ASP A 12 -9.62 -16.21 8.75
N LYS A 13 -10.48 -15.89 7.78
CA LYS A 13 -10.08 -15.44 6.44
C LYS A 13 -9.73 -13.95 6.33
N SER A 14 -9.93 -13.17 7.39
CA SER A 14 -9.57 -11.74 7.41
C SER A 14 -8.31 -11.44 8.22
N ARG A 15 -7.68 -12.44 8.85
CA ARG A 15 -6.46 -12.20 9.63
C ARG A 15 -5.32 -11.78 8.71
N PRO A 16 -4.43 -10.88 9.13
CA PRO A 16 -3.32 -10.41 8.32
C PRO A 16 -2.50 -11.57 7.71
N ILE A 17 -2.18 -12.57 8.52
CA ILE A 17 -1.42 -13.76 8.09
C ILE A 17 -2.13 -14.52 6.96
N TYR A 18 -3.46 -14.64 7.03
CA TYR A 18 -4.22 -15.27 5.96
C TYR A 18 -4.14 -14.42 4.69
N CYS A 19 -4.38 -13.11 4.79
CA CYS A 19 -4.30 -12.17 3.67
C CYS A 19 -2.93 -12.20 2.95
N ALA A 20 -1.83 -12.33 3.70
CA ALA A 20 -0.50 -12.45 3.12
C ALA A 20 -0.29 -13.80 2.42
N LYS A 21 -0.73 -14.91 3.03
CA LYS A 21 -0.62 -16.25 2.43
C LYS A 21 -1.45 -16.41 1.17
N THR A 22 -2.61 -15.74 1.09
CA THR A 22 -3.48 -15.77 -0.08
C THR A 22 -3.13 -14.71 -1.13
N GLY A 23 -2.14 -13.84 -0.87
CA GLY A 23 -1.71 -12.80 -1.80
C GLY A 23 -2.68 -11.62 -1.93
N PHE A 24 -3.55 -11.40 -0.94
CA PHE A 24 -4.34 -10.16 -0.87
C PHE A 24 -3.49 -8.95 -0.48
N VAL A 25 -2.39 -9.21 0.24
CA VAL A 25 -1.30 -8.26 0.47
C VAL A 25 0.01 -8.96 0.17
N ASP A 26 0.96 -8.26 -0.44
CA ASP A 26 2.27 -8.83 -0.77
C ASP A 26 3.11 -9.09 0.50
N GLU A 27 2.97 -8.23 1.51
CA GLU A 27 3.75 -8.33 2.74
C GLU A 27 3.03 -7.71 3.95
N ILE A 28 3.24 -8.30 5.13
CA ILE A 28 2.90 -7.70 6.42
C ILE A 28 4.20 -7.15 6.99
N CYS A 29 4.25 -5.85 7.25
CA CYS A 29 5.42 -5.21 7.85
C CYS A 29 5.17 -4.80 9.30
N ASP A 30 6.24 -4.79 10.09
CA ASP A 30 6.23 -4.13 11.39
C ASP A 30 6.01 -2.64 11.22
N LEU A 31 5.22 -2.03 12.11
CA LEU A 31 4.84 -0.62 11.98
C LEU A 31 6.06 0.32 11.96
N SER A 32 7.14 -0.04 12.66
CA SER A 32 8.40 0.70 12.65
C SER A 32 9.11 0.68 11.29
N ASP A 33 8.86 -0.34 10.47
CA ASP A 33 9.51 -0.56 9.19
C ASP A 33 8.71 -0.04 8.01
N LEU A 34 7.43 0.30 8.20
CA LEU A 34 6.56 0.84 7.14
C LEU A 34 7.23 1.98 6.35
N ARG A 35 7.91 2.91 7.05
CA ARG A 35 8.61 4.02 6.39
C ARG A 35 9.73 3.56 5.48
N LYS A 36 10.43 2.47 5.81
CA LYS A 36 11.52 1.92 4.99
C LYS A 36 11.00 1.44 3.65
N TYR A 37 9.84 0.77 3.62
CA TYR A 37 9.16 0.37 2.39
C TYR A 37 8.74 1.57 1.55
N CYS A 38 8.19 2.62 2.16
CA CYS A 38 7.86 3.85 1.42
C CYS A 38 9.11 4.49 0.78
N ILE A 39 10.22 4.55 1.52
CA ILE A 39 11.50 5.09 1.00
C ILE A 39 12.01 4.24 -0.15
N ALA A 40 11.99 2.91 -0.01
CA ALA A 40 12.42 1.98 -1.06
C ALA A 40 11.56 2.13 -2.32
N PHE A 41 10.23 2.19 -2.17
CA PHE A 41 9.29 2.39 -3.28
C PHE A 41 9.52 3.72 -4.01
N VAL A 42 9.62 4.83 -3.27
CA VAL A 42 9.86 6.15 -3.87
C VAL A 42 11.23 6.20 -4.54
N GLY A 43 12.26 5.63 -3.90
CA GLY A 43 13.60 5.52 -4.45
C GLY A 43 13.61 4.76 -5.79
N ALA A 44 12.96 3.61 -5.84
CA ALA A 44 12.82 2.81 -7.06
C ALA A 44 12.03 3.56 -8.16
N SER A 45 10.95 4.24 -7.78
CA SER A 45 10.10 5.00 -8.71
C SER A 45 10.84 6.15 -9.41
N TYR A 46 11.77 6.80 -8.70
CA TYR A 46 12.56 7.92 -9.23
C TYR A 46 13.96 7.54 -9.72
N GLN A 47 14.37 6.27 -9.59
CA GLN A 47 15.71 5.83 -10.00
C GLN A 47 15.93 5.90 -11.52
N ASN A 48 14.94 5.52 -12.33
CA ASN A 48 14.99 5.59 -13.79
C ASN A 48 13.58 5.76 -14.40
N PRO A 49 12.96 6.96 -14.26
CA PRO A 49 11.60 7.17 -14.70
C PRO A 49 11.51 7.24 -16.24
N THR A 50 10.45 6.69 -16.81
CA THR A 50 10.19 6.73 -18.26
C THR A 50 9.66 8.08 -18.76
N SER A 51 9.24 8.97 -17.85
CA SER A 51 8.69 10.29 -18.16
C SER A 51 8.97 11.28 -17.02
N ILE A 52 9.07 12.57 -17.36
CA ILE A 52 9.41 13.64 -16.41
C ILE A 52 8.50 14.85 -16.62
N CYS A 53 8.01 15.42 -15.52
CA CYS A 53 7.42 16.76 -15.49
C CYS A 53 8.35 17.69 -14.71
N PRO A 54 8.93 18.73 -15.34
CA PRO A 54 9.73 19.71 -14.62
C PRO A 54 8.93 20.38 -13.49
N PRO A 55 9.53 20.69 -12.33
CA PRO A 55 8.79 21.27 -11.18
C PRO A 55 8.05 22.57 -11.52
N HIS A 56 8.63 23.42 -12.37
CA HIS A 56 8.00 24.65 -12.85
C HIS A 56 6.88 24.42 -13.87
N GLN A 57 6.57 23.17 -14.23
CA GLN A 57 5.45 22.80 -15.10
C GLN A 57 4.36 22.02 -14.36
N MET A 58 4.57 21.68 -13.07
CA MET A 58 3.58 20.95 -12.27
C MET A 58 2.31 21.77 -12.01
N ILE A 59 1.14 21.20 -12.28
CA ILE A 59 -0.16 21.86 -12.07
C ILE A 59 -0.67 21.67 -10.64
N THR A 60 -0.45 20.51 -10.03
CA THR A 60 -0.95 20.17 -8.69
C THR A 60 -0.60 21.22 -7.62
N PRO A 61 0.65 21.71 -7.49
CA PRO A 61 0.98 22.74 -6.49
C PRO A 61 0.28 24.08 -6.75
N ARG A 62 -0.06 24.38 -8.01
CA ARG A 62 -0.77 25.61 -8.40
C ARG A 62 -2.25 25.52 -8.05
N VAL A 63 -2.86 24.35 -8.29
CA VAL A 63 -4.26 24.08 -7.94
C VAL A 63 -4.48 24.05 -6.44
N ILE A 64 -3.55 23.47 -5.67
CA ILE A 64 -3.65 23.46 -4.20
C ILE A 64 -3.59 24.87 -3.60
N LYS A 65 -2.79 25.77 -4.19
CA LYS A 65 -2.71 27.17 -3.77
C LYS A 65 -3.91 28.01 -4.25
N GLY A 66 -4.54 27.59 -5.35
CA GLY A 66 -5.51 28.33 -6.17
C GLY A 66 -6.66 28.94 -5.39
#